data_AF-A0A356VT94-F1
#
_entry.id   AF-A0A356VT94-F1
#
_cell.length_a   1.000
_cell.length_b   1.000
_cell.length_c   1.000
_cell.angle_alpha   90.00
_cell.angle_beta   90.00
_cell.angle_gamma   90.00
#
_symmetry.space_group_name_H-M   'P 1'
#
loop_
_entity.id
_entity.type
_entity.pdbx_description
1 polymer ?
#
loop_
_entity_poly.entity_id
_entity_poly.type
_entity_poly.pdbx_seq_one_letter_code
_entity_poly.pdbx_strand_id
1 'polypeptide(L)'
;MKNEPLKKAIRNSALMAVAVAVLVSFQGESIATSIKMALFSFVVIAPALWLSYRYTQKVIARIAEREREKEAEQSKDEQPPK
;
A
#
# COMPACT_ATOMS: atom_id res chain seq x y z
N MET A 1 3.69 11.10 -10.69
CA MET A 1 2.80 9.93 -10.83
C MET A 1 1.82 9.90 -9.66
N LYS A 2 0.54 10.27 -9.85
CA LYS A 2 -0.52 10.08 -8.85
C LYS A 2 -0.73 8.57 -8.69
N ASN A 3 -0.04 7.97 -7.73
CA ASN A 3 -0.06 6.53 -7.51
C ASN A 3 -1.35 6.17 -6.76
N GLU A 4 -2.40 5.86 -7.51
CA GLU A 4 -3.68 5.46 -6.95
C GLU A 4 -3.50 4.23 -6.04
N PRO A 5 -3.90 4.32 -4.75
CA PRO A 5 -3.76 3.23 -3.79
C PRO A 5 -4.37 1.92 -4.30
N LEU A 6 -5.47 2.03 -5.04
CA LEU A 6 -6.15 0.89 -5.67
C LEU A 6 -5.28 0.20 -6.73
N LYS A 7 -4.66 0.96 -7.64
CA LYS A 7 -3.78 0.40 -8.67
C LYS A 7 -2.57 -0.32 -8.07
N LYS A 8 -1.99 0.24 -7.01
CA LYS A 8 -0.90 -0.40 -6.26
C LYS A 8 -1.35 -1.69 -5.57
N ALA A 9 -2.52 -1.65 -4.91
CA ALA A 9 -3.08 -2.81 -4.23
C ALA A 9 -3.34 -3.96 -5.21
N ILE A 10 -4.03 -3.70 -6.32
CA ILE A 10 -4.35 -4.70 -7.36
C ILE A 10 -3.09 -5.35 -7.93
N ARG A 11 -2.08 -4.55 -8.28
CA ARG A 11 -0.83 -5.08 -8.85
C ARG A 11 -0.11 -5.98 -7.85
N ASN A 12 0.01 -5.54 -6.60
CA ASN A 12 0.75 -6.27 -5.58
C ASN A 12 -0.01 -7.52 -5.12
N SER A 13 -1.34 -7.47 -5.03
CA SER A 13 -2.15 -8.66 -4.77
C SER A 13 -2.10 -9.66 -5.91
N ALA A 14 -2.02 -9.21 -7.18
CA ALA A 14 -1.83 -10.09 -8.32
C ALA A 14 -0.49 -10.83 -8.26
N LEU A 15 0.60 -10.13 -7.93
CA LEU A 15 1.92 -10.75 -7.73
C LEU A 15 1.88 -11.80 -6.61
N MET A 16 1.22 -11.49 -5.48
CA MET A 16 1.06 -12.44 -4.38
C MET A 16 0.21 -13.65 -4.79
N ALA A 17 -0.86 -13.45 -5.55
CA ALA A 17 -1.69 -14.54 -6.06
C ALA A 17 -0.91 -15.48 -6.97
N VAL A 18 -0.05 -14.93 -7.84
CA VAL A 18 0.87 -15.73 -8.67
C VAL A 18 1.85 -16.50 -7.80
N ALA A 19 2.42 -15.88 -6.77
CA ALA A 19 3.33 -16.56 -5.84
C ALA A 19 2.63 -17.74 -5.13
N VAL A 20 1.39 -17.55 -4.67
CA VAL A 20 0.57 -18.61 -4.07
C VAL A 20 0.28 -19.71 -5.09
N ALA A 21 -0.08 -19.36 -6.34
CA ALA A 21 -0.33 -20.35 -7.39
C ALA A 21 0.89 -21.26 -7.61
N VAL A 22 2.09 -20.65 -7.70
CA VAL A 22 3.35 -21.38 -7.87
C VAL A 22 3.62 -22.28 -6.66
N LEU A 23 3.46 -21.73 -5.45
CA LEU A 23 3.73 -22.45 -4.19
C LEU A 23 2.81 -23.65 -3.98
N VAL A 24 1.51 -23.50 -4.29
CA VAL A 24 0.53 -24.59 -4.20
C VAL A 24 0.82 -25.65 -5.27
N SER A 25 1.13 -25.22 -6.51
CA SER A 25 1.48 -26.16 -7.58
C SER A 25 2.75 -26.96 -7.27
N PHE A 26 3.72 -26.35 -6.58
CA PHE A 26 4.95 -27.02 -6.14
C PHE A 26 4.70 -28.09 -5.05
N GLN A 27 3.59 -28.01 -4.33
CA GLN A 27 3.20 -29.01 -3.32
C GLN A 27 2.54 -30.25 -3.94
N GLY A 28 2.47 -30.34 -5.27
CA GLY A 28 1.85 -31.46 -5.98
C GLY A 28 0.32 -31.38 -6.07
N GLU A 29 -0.27 -30.25 -5.68
CA GLU A 29 -1.71 -30.00 -5.82
C GLU A 29 -2.14 -29.83 -7.28
N SER A 30 -3.43 -30.05 -7.54
CA SER A 30 -3.97 -29.91 -8.88
C SER A 30 -3.91 -28.45 -9.36
N ILE A 31 -3.76 -28.24 -10.69
CA ILE A 31 -3.81 -26.90 -11.29
C ILE A 31 -5.09 -26.15 -10.90
N ALA A 32 -6.23 -26.86 -10.84
CA ALA A 32 -7.49 -26.29 -10.42
C ALA A 32 -7.47 -25.82 -8.95
N THR A 33 -6.84 -26.58 -8.05
CA THR A 33 -6.63 -26.16 -6.65
C THR A 33 -5.76 -24.90 -6.60
N SER A 34 -4.64 -24.88 -7.32
CA SER A 34 -3.73 -23.73 -7.36
C SER A 34 -4.41 -22.45 -7.83
N ILE A 35 -5.24 -22.53 -8.89
CA ILE A 35 -6.00 -21.37 -9.39
C ILE A 35 -7.02 -20.89 -8.34
N LYS A 36 -7.77 -21.80 -7.70
CA LYS A 36 -8.73 -21.44 -6.65
C LYS A 36 -8.04 -20.74 -5.47
N MET A 37 -6.89 -21.27 -5.03
CA MET A 37 -6.11 -20.69 -3.93
C MET A 37 -5.52 -19.33 -4.30
N ALA A 38 -5.05 -19.16 -5.54
CA ALA A 38 -4.56 -17.89 -6.04
C ALA A 38 -5.68 -16.82 -6.08
N LEU A 39 -6.86 -17.19 -6.59
CA LEU A 39 -8.02 -16.30 -6.64
C LEU A 39 -8.51 -15.93 -5.23
N PHE A 40 -8.62 -16.91 -4.34
CA PHE A 40 -8.97 -16.67 -2.94
C PHE A 40 -7.98 -15.70 -2.27
N SER A 41 -6.68 -15.95 -2.45
CA SER A 41 -5.62 -15.10 -1.92
C SER A 41 -5.70 -13.68 -2.50
N PHE A 42 -5.97 -13.54 -3.79
CA PHE A 42 -6.16 -12.23 -4.41
C PHE A 42 -7.32 -11.46 -3.77
N VAL A 43 -8.48 -12.11 -3.62
CA VAL A 43 -9.70 -11.49 -3.07
C VAL A 43 -9.51 -11.07 -1.61
N VAL A 44 -8.68 -11.77 -0.84
CA VAL A 44 -8.39 -11.42 0.55
C VAL A 44 -7.29 -10.34 0.65
N ILE A 45 -6.20 -10.48 -0.11
CA ILE A 45 -5.03 -9.61 -0.01
C ILE A 45 -5.30 -8.23 -0.64
N ALA A 46 -6.04 -8.17 -1.76
CA ALA A 46 -6.34 -6.91 -2.45
C ALA A 46 -7.02 -5.86 -1.56
N PRO A 47 -8.15 -6.15 -0.87
CA PRO A 47 -8.78 -5.17 0.03
C PRO A 47 -7.89 -4.83 1.23
N ALA A 48 -7.14 -5.80 1.77
CA ALA A 48 -6.21 -5.55 2.87
C ALA A 48 -5.09 -4.56 2.48
N LEU A 49 -4.46 -4.77 1.31
CA LEU A 49 -3.44 -3.87 0.79
C LEU A 49 -4.01 -2.49 0.44
N TRP A 50 -5.21 -2.44 -0.15
CA TRP A 50 -5.86 -1.17 -0.46
C TRP A 50 -6.13 -0.34 0.80
N LEU A 51 -6.66 -0.98 1.85
CA LEU A 51 -6.95 -0.31 3.11
C LEU A 51 -5.66 0.16 3.79
N SER A 52 -4.62 -0.68 3.78
CA SER A 52 -3.29 -0.34 4.28
C SER A 52 -2.71 0.89 3.56
N TYR A 53 -2.72 0.89 2.22
CA TYR A 53 -2.22 2.04 1.45
C TYR A 53 -3.04 3.31 1.66
N ARG A 54 -4.36 3.19 1.80
CA ARG A 54 -5.23 4.33 2.11
C ARG A 54 -4.91 4.93 3.48
N TYR A 55 -4.66 4.08 4.48
CA TYR A 55 -4.31 4.54 5.83
C TYR A 55 -2.93 5.18 5.85
N THR A 56 -1.93 4.54 5.24
CA THR A 56 -0.56 5.06 5.18
C THR A 56 -0.49 6.41 4.48
N GLN A 57 -1.25 6.63 3.41
CA GLN A 57 -1.31 7.95 2.76
C GLN A 57 -1.87 9.04 3.68
N LYS A 58 -2.89 8.73 4.49
CA LYS A 58 -3.42 9.69 5.48
C LYS A 58 -2.39 10.02 6.55
N VAL A 59 -1.63 9.04 7.02
CA VAL A 59 -0.59 9.25 8.05
C VAL A 59 0.54 10.11 7.48
N ILE A 60 1.03 9.81 6.28
CA ILE A 60 2.10 10.58 5.63
C ILE A 60 1.66 12.03 5.39
N ALA A 61 0.42 12.27 4.95
CA ALA A 61 -0.09 13.61 4.75
C ALA A 61 -0.07 14.44 6.06
N ARG A 62 -0.50 13.84 7.18
CA ARG A 62 -0.47 14.51 8.50
C ARG A 62 0.94 14.82 8.99
N ILE A 63 1.90 13.95 8.71
CA ILE A 63 3.31 14.20 9.09
C ILE A 63 3.86 15.37 8.29
N ALA A 64 3.63 15.40 6.97
CA ALA A 64 4.08 16.47 6.10
C ALA A 64 3.43 17.83 6.45
N GLU A 65 2.17 17.86 6.86
CA GLU A 65 1.51 19.08 7.35
C GLU A 65 2.18 19.62 8.62
N ARG A 66 2.44 18.76 9.61
CA ARG A 66 3.14 19.16 10.85
C ARG A 66 4.54 19.67 10.62
N GLU A 67 5.29 19.11 9.67
CA GLU A 67 6.62 19.59 9.33
C GLU A 67 6.58 21.00 8.73
N ARG A 68 5.62 21.26 7.82
CA ARG A 68 5.42 22.59 7.25
C ARG A 68 4.99 23.64 8.27
N GLU A 69 4.13 23.27 9.21
CA GLU A 69 3.72 24.15 10.31
C GLU A 69 4.93 24.53 11.17
N LYS A 70 5.79 23.57 11.52
CA LYS A 70 7.03 23.81 12.26
C LYS A 70 7.99 24.72 11.49
N GLU A 71 8.21 24.48 10.21
CA GLU A 71 9.07 25.32 9.37
C GLU A 71 8.52 26.75 9.25
N ALA A 72 7.20 26.92 9.17
CA ALA A 72 6.55 28.22 9.09
C ALA A 72 6.56 29.00 10.43
N GLU A 73 6.55 28.30 11.56
CA GLU A 73 6.73 28.91 12.89
C GLU A 73 8.20 29.31 13.11
N GLN A 74 9.14 28.44 12.77
CA GLN A 74 10.58 28.69 12.94
C GLN A 74 11.08 29.87 12.08
N SER A 75 10.54 30.03 10.87
CA SER A 75 10.86 31.16 9.98
C SER A 75 10.22 32.50 10.40
N LYS A 76 9.20 32.49 11.27
CA LYS A 76 8.64 33.72 11.85
C LYS A 76 9.46 34.23 13.03
N ASP A 77 10.05 33.34 13.80
CA ASP A 77 10.89 33.70 14.95
C ASP A 77 12.29 34.20 14.54
N GLU A 78 12.74 33.92 13.32
CA GLU A 78 14.04 34.35 12.78
C GLU A 78 14.01 35.73 12.08
N GLN A 79 12.85 36.40 11.97
CA GLN A 79 12.78 37.76 11.43
C GLN A 79 13.09 38.80 12.54
N PRO A 80 14.20 39.56 12.45
CA PRO A 80 14.52 40.57 13.46
C PRO A 80 13.51 41.73 13.41
N PRO A 81 13.20 42.35 14.57
CA PRO A 81 12.35 43.53 14.61
C PRO A 81 12.99 44.66 13.79
N LYS A 82 12.17 45.33 12.96
CA LYS A 82 12.56 46.50 12.16
C LYS A 82 12.90 47.70 13.02
#